data_AF-A0A2T6KA34-F1
#
_entry.id   AF-A0A2T6KA34-F1
#
_cell.length_a   1.000
_cell.length_b   1.000
_cell.length_c   1.000
_cell.angle_alpha   90.00
_cell.angle_beta   90.00
_cell.angle_gamma   90.00
#
_symmetry.space_group_name_H-M   'P 1'
#
loop_
_entity.id
_entity.type
_entity.pdbx_description
1 polymer ?
#
loop_
_entity_poly.entity_id
_entity_poly.type
_entity_poly.pdbx_seq_one_letter_code
_entity_poly.pdbx_strand_id
1 'polypeptide(L)' 'MSRITPIPNNSEDNEERLKKTINNMEAAEEALNLADGKERDLIKEKNARRKESIEGLRNEIIEEDKSRINGYL' A
#
# COMPACT_ATOMS: atom_id res chain seq x y z
N MET A 1 -5.01 7.16 -25.78
CA MET A 1 -4.88 6.42 -24.51
C MET A 1 -3.59 6.87 -23.84
N SER A 2 -3.65 7.84 -22.93
CA SER A 2 -2.47 8.26 -22.18
C SER A 2 -2.01 7.10 -21.32
N ARG A 3 -0.82 6.57 -21.62
CA ARG A 3 -0.14 5.63 -20.71
C ARG A 3 0.27 6.46 -19.51
N ILE A 4 -0.45 6.31 -18.40
CA ILE A 4 -0.01 6.85 -17.12
C ILE A 4 1.20 6.00 -16.74
N THR A 5 2.38 6.43 -17.17
CA THR A 5 3.63 5.96 -16.60
C THR A 5 3.69 6.53 -15.20
N PRO A 6 3.71 5.70 -14.14
CA PRO A 6 3.74 6.21 -12.78
C PRO A 6 4.97 7.09 -12.62
N ILE A 7 4.74 8.35 -12.26
CA ILE A 7 5.79 9.35 -12.09
C ILE A 7 6.25 9.21 -10.63
N PRO A 8 7.57 9.20 -10.35
CA PRO A 8 8.03 9.26 -8.97
C PRO A 8 7.40 10.50 -8.30
N ASN A 9 6.67 10.29 -7.19
CA ASN A 9 5.99 11.32 -6.39
C ASN A 9 4.63 11.82 -6.92
N ASN A 10 3.87 10.99 -7.65
CA ASN A 10 2.45 11.28 -7.86
C ASN A 10 1.60 10.72 -6.72
N SER A 11 0.92 11.60 -5.98
CA SER A 11 0.03 11.24 -4.88
C SER A 11 -1.13 10.33 -5.30
N GLU A 12 -1.64 10.47 -6.53
CA GLU A 12 -2.68 9.57 -7.05
C GLU A 12 -2.17 8.12 -7.19
N ASP A 13 -0.91 7.95 -7.62
CA ASP A 13 -0.29 6.63 -7.73
C ASP A 13 -0.06 6.02 -6.33
N ASN A 14 0.28 6.84 -5.34
CA ASN A 14 0.44 6.41 -3.95
C ASN A 14 -0.89 6.01 -3.30
N GLU A 15 -1.96 6.75 -3.54
CA GLU A 15 -3.31 6.39 -3.09
C GLU A 15 -3.79 5.08 -3.70
N GLU A 16 -3.60 4.87 -5.00
CA GLU A 16 -3.98 3.62 -5.68
C GLU A 16 -3.17 2.44 -5.13
N ARG A 17 -1.85 2.62 -4.94
CA ARG A 17 -0.98 1.61 -4.32
C ARG A 17 -1.40 1.29 -2.89
N LEU A 18 -1.81 2.30 -2.12
CA LEU A 18 -2.31 2.13 -0.75
C LEU A 18 -3.59 1.29 -0.73
N LYS A 19 -4.59 1.67 -1.53
CA LYS A 19 -5.86 0.92 -1.68
C LYS A 19 -5.60 -0.53 -2.09
N LYS A 20 -4.74 -0.73 -3.09
CA LYS A 20 -4.37 -2.08 -3.56
C LYS A 20 -3.66 -2.90 -2.49
N THR A 21 -2.80 -2.29 -1.69
CA THR A 21 -2.05 -2.97 -0.61
C THR A 21 -2.98 -3.37 0.53
N ILE A 22 -3.94 -2.52 0.91
CA ILE A 22 -4.99 -2.82 1.89
C ILE A 22 -5.85 -3.99 1.40
N ASN A 23 -6.40 -3.91 0.18
CA ASN A 23 -7.23 -4.99 -0.38
C ASN A 23 -6.48 -6.33 -0.44
N ASN A 24 -5.19 -6.30 -0.80
CA ASN A 24 -4.35 -7.51 -0.82
C ASN A 24 -4.08 -8.08 0.58
N MET A 25 -4.06 -7.22 1.61
CA MET A 25 -3.89 -7.64 3.00
C MET A 25 -5.19 -8.28 3.51
N GLU A 26 -6.34 -7.64 3.28
CA GLU A 26 -7.68 -8.12 3.66
C GLU A 26 -7.99 -9.47 2.99
N ALA A 27 -7.80 -9.58 1.68
CA ALA A 27 -8.00 -10.85 0.96
C ALA A 27 -7.08 -11.97 1.46
N ALA A 28 -5.85 -11.63 1.86
CA ALA A 28 -4.93 -12.60 2.47
C ALA A 28 -5.35 -12.97 3.90
N GLU A 29 -5.98 -12.05 4.64
CA GLU A 29 -6.52 -12.28 5.97
C GLU A 29 -7.76 -13.18 5.92
N GLU A 30 -8.59 -13.07 4.88
CA GLU A 30 -9.65 -14.05 4.60
C GLU A 30 -9.06 -15.44 4.29
N ALA A 31 -7.99 -15.50 3.50
CA ALA A 31 -7.30 -16.75 3.18
C ALA A 31 -6.65 -17.42 4.42
N LEU A 32 -6.27 -16.65 5.46
CA LEU A 32 -5.75 -17.21 6.72
C LEU A 32 -6.75 -18.13 7.43
N ASN A 33 -8.05 -18.00 7.17
CA ASN A 33 -9.07 -18.86 7.76
C ASN A 33 -9.07 -20.27 7.15
N LEU A 34 -8.55 -20.40 5.93
CA LEU A 34 -8.46 -21.67 5.19
C LEU A 34 -7.05 -22.25 5.18
N ALA A 35 -6.03 -21.41 5.39
CA ALA A 35 -4.62 -21.80 5.38
C ALA A 35 -4.16 -22.42 6.71
N ASP A 36 -3.30 -23.43 6.61
CA ASP A 36 -2.68 -24.10 7.74
C ASP A 36 -1.14 -24.15 7.63
N GLY A 37 -0.51 -24.62 8.71
CA GLY A 37 0.94 -24.82 8.79
C GLY A 37 1.78 -23.69 8.19
N LYS A 38 2.63 -24.05 7.23
CA LYS A 38 3.58 -23.15 6.58
C LYS A 38 2.90 -22.06 5.74
N GLU A 39 1.76 -22.35 5.12
CA GLU A 39 1.04 -21.37 4.32
C GLU A 39 0.49 -20.25 5.21
N ARG A 40 -0.08 -20.61 6.36
CA ARG A 40 -0.55 -19.65 7.37
C ARG A 40 0.56 -18.72 7.85
N ASP A 41 1.75 -19.24 8.09
CA ASP A 41 2.89 -18.43 8.55
C ASP A 41 3.41 -17.48 7.45
N LEU A 42 3.49 -17.96 6.20
CA LEU A 42 3.86 -17.12 5.06
C LEU A 42 2.87 -15.98 4.82
N ILE A 43 1.56 -16.24 4.96
CA ILE A 43 0.54 -15.22 4.81
C ILE A 43 0.69 -14.16 5.92
N LYS A 44 0.91 -14.57 7.17
CA LYS A 44 1.15 -13.64 8.30
C LYS A 44 2.39 -12.77 8.07
N GLU A 45 3.50 -13.36 7.66
CA GLU A 45 4.74 -12.62 7.38
C GLU A 45 4.53 -11.60 6.24
N LYS A 46 3.81 -12.01 5.19
CA LYS A 46 3.49 -11.11 4.08
C LYS A 46 2.55 -9.98 4.53
N ASN A 47 1.58 -10.26 5.38
CA ASN A 47 0.70 -9.23 5.95
C ASN A 47 1.46 -8.28 6.89
N ALA A 48 2.44 -8.76 7.65
CA ALA A 48 3.31 -7.88 8.45
C ALA A 48 4.05 -6.86 7.59
N ARG A 49 4.69 -7.29 6.49
CA ARG A 49 5.36 -6.39 5.53
C ARG A 49 4.40 -5.42 4.83
N ARG A 50 3.14 -5.85 4.58
CA ARG A 50 2.11 -4.96 4.02
C ARG A 50 1.73 -3.85 5.00
N LYS A 51 1.70 -4.12 6.31
CA LYS A 51 1.44 -3.08 7.33
C LYS A 51 2.52 -1.99 7.30
N GLU A 52 3.79 -2.38 7.24
CA GLU A 52 4.90 -1.43 7.09
C GLU A 52 4.77 -0.62 5.78
N SER A 53 4.40 -1.28 4.67
CA SER A 53 4.18 -0.60 3.39
C SER A 53 3.01 0.38 3.43
N ILE A 54 1.93 0.04 4.14
CA ILE A 54 0.75 0.91 4.34
C ILE A 54 1.13 2.15 5.14
N GLU A 55 1.92 2.00 6.20
CA GLU A 55 2.40 3.14 6.99
C GLU A 55 3.31 4.05 6.16
N GLY A 56 4.24 3.48 5.40
CA GLY A 56 5.10 4.23 4.48
C GLY A 56 4.29 5.04 3.46
N LEU A 57 3.36 4.39 2.76
CA LEU A 57 2.50 5.04 1.76
C LEU A 57 1.61 6.14 2.37
N ARG A 58 1.08 5.92 3.58
CA ARG A 58 0.29 6.96 4.29
C ARG A 58 1.15 8.19 4.61
N ASN A 59 2.37 7.98 5.07
CA ASN A 59 3.29 9.07 5.36
C ASN A 59 3.69 9.81 4.08
N GLU A 60 3.99 9.09 3.00
CA GLU A 60 4.30 9.69 1.68
C GLU A 60 3.17 10.60 1.20
N ILE A 61 1.91 10.13 1.23
CA ILE A 61 0.74 10.92 0.84
C ILE A 61 0.61 12.20 1.69
N ILE A 62 0.78 12.08 3.02
CA ILE A 62 0.67 13.23 3.93
C ILE A 62 1.78 14.27 3.67
N GLU A 63 3.02 13.83 3.47
CA GLU A 63 4.14 14.73 3.21
C GLU A 63 4.05 15.41 1.83
N GLU A 64 3.53 14.70 0.83
CA GLU A 64 3.22 15.27 -0.50
C GLU A 64 2.11 16.32 -0.40
N ASP A 65 1.02 16.03 0.32
CA ASP A 65 -0.07 17.00 0.51
C ASP A 65 0.39 18.25 1.27
N LYS A 66 1.23 18.09 2.29
CA LYS A 66 1.86 19.23 2.98
C LYS A 66 2.76 20.03 2.03
N SER A 67 3.54 19.35 1.19
CA SER A 67 4.43 20.00 0.21
C SER A 67 3.63 20.79 -0.83
N ARG A 68 2.47 20.26 -1.26
CA ARG A 68 1.52 20.92 -2.16
C ARG A 68 0.89 22.16 -1.51
N ILE A 69 0.45 22.05 -0.25
CA ILE A 69 -0.09 23.20 0.51
C ILE A 69 0.97 24.31 0.68
N ASN A 70 2.21 23.93 0.93
CA ASN A 70 3.32 24.85 1.14
C ASN A 70 3.94 25.38 -0.18
N GLY A 71 3.44 24.95 -1.35
CA GLY A 71 3.88 25.43 -2.67
C GLY A 71 5.25 24.92 -3.12
N TYR A 72 5.72 23.78 -2.59
CA TYR A 72 7.01 23.16 -2.94
C TYR A 72 6.94 22.14 -4.09
N LEU A 73 5.73 21.85 -4.60
CA LEU A 73 5.44 21.00 -5.76
C LEU A 73 4.75 21.83 -6.84
#